data_AF-A0A7C6SQG0-F1
#
_entry.id   AF-A0A7C6SQG0-F1
#
_cell.length_a   1.000
_cell.length_b   1.000
_cell.length_c   1.000
_cell.angle_alpha   90.00
_cell.angle_beta   90.00
_cell.angle_gamma   90.00
#
_symmetry.space_group_name_H-M   'P 1'
#
loop_
_entity.id
_entity.type
_entity.pdbx_description
1 polymer ?
#
loop_
_entity_poly.entity_id
_entity_poly.type
_entity_poly.pdbx_seq_one_letter_code
_entity_poly.pdbx_strand_id
1 'polypeptide(L)'
;TLTLFYAVGWWNSYMGPLLYISDPEKVTLMLKLRQLLWAAQTALQQINEEGLMNKPRVTEEAFKAAAVLVSTIPIILVYPFLQKYFVKGVMVGALKG
;
A
#
# COMPACT_ATOMS: atom_id res chain seq x y z
N THR A 1 3.65 0.65 21.75
CA THR A 1 4.29 -0.05 20.62
C THR A 1 3.35 -1.08 20.00
N LEU A 2 2.71 -1.96 20.79
CA LEU A 2 1.82 -3.03 20.29
C LEU A 2 0.73 -2.55 19.30
N THR A 3 -0.04 -1.51 19.66
CA THR A 3 -1.12 -0.96 18.83
C THR A 3 -0.65 -0.41 17.49
N LEU A 4 0.54 0.20 17.47
CA LEU A 4 1.13 0.76 16.25
C LEU A 4 1.50 -0.35 15.27
N PHE A 5 2.21 -1.37 15.75
CA PHE A 5 2.57 -2.53 14.92
C PHE A 5 1.32 -3.26 14.41
N TYR A 6 0.28 -3.37 15.24
CA TYR A 6 -0.98 -3.99 14.84
C TYR A 6 -1.71 -3.19 13.75
N ALA A 7 -1.78 -1.86 13.90
CA ALA A 7 -2.41 -0.99 12.90
C ALA A 7 -1.67 -1.01 11.56
N VAL A 8 -0.33 -0.95 11.58
CA VAL A 8 0.49 -1.05 10.36
C VAL A 8 0.35 -2.44 9.73
N GLY A 9 0.31 -3.50 10.53
CA GLY A 9 0.10 -4.87 10.05
C GLY A 9 -1.26 -5.06 9.38
N TRP A 10 -2.33 -4.52 9.98
CA TRP A 10 -3.66 -4.52 9.37
C TRP A 10 -3.72 -3.70 8.09
N TRP A 11 -3.09 -2.53 8.06
CA TRP A 11 -3.04 -1.65 6.88
C TRP A 11 -2.36 -2.33 5.68
N ASN A 12 -1.28 -3.06 5.93
CA ASN A 12 -0.54 -3.79 4.89
C ASN A 12 -1.07 -5.21 4.63
N SER A 13 -2.15 -5.61 5.31
CA SER A 13 -2.70 -6.96 5.17
C SER A 13 -3.36 -7.14 3.81
N TYR A 14 -2.87 -8.11 3.04
CA TYR A 14 -3.39 -8.44 1.71
C TYR A 14 -3.92 -9.88 1.64
N MET A 15 -3.23 -10.84 2.25
CA MET A 15 -3.59 -12.27 2.22
C MET A 15 -4.93 -12.55 2.89
N GLY A 16 -5.19 -11.94 4.06
CA GLY A 16 -6.47 -12.11 4.76
C GLY A 16 -7.65 -11.63 3.91
N PRO A 17 -7.66 -10.35 3.49
CA PRO A 17 -8.69 -9.82 2.60
C PRO A 17 -8.88 -10.65 1.31
N LEU A 18 -7.78 -11.10 0.69
CA LEU A 18 -7.84 -11.91 -0.53
C LEU A 18 -8.58 -13.25 -0.32
N LEU A 19 -8.39 -13.90 0.83
CA LEU A 19 -8.97 -15.21 1.10
C LEU A 19 -10.41 -15.14 1.62
N TYR A 20 -10.74 -14.10 2.40
CA TYR A 20 -12.01 -14.03 3.13
C TYR A 20 -13.04 -13.07 2.51
N ILE A 21 -12.63 -12.16 1.62
CA ILE A 21 -13.54 -11.16 1.04
C ILE A 21 -13.97 -11.61 -0.36
N SER A 22 -15.22 -12.04 -0.48
CA SER A 22 -15.87 -12.34 -1.77
C SER A 22 -16.63 -11.16 -2.36
N ASP A 23 -16.93 -10.14 -1.54
CA ASP A 23 -17.72 -8.98 -1.92
C ASP A 23 -16.83 -7.85 -2.46
N PRO A 24 -16.98 -7.44 -3.73
CA PRO A 24 -16.12 -6.44 -4.37
C PRO A 24 -16.23 -5.04 -3.75
N GLU A 25 -17.29 -4.73 -3.00
CA GLU A 25 -17.40 -3.44 -2.29
C GLU A 25 -16.61 -3.40 -0.99
N LYS A 26 -16.23 -4.56 -0.45
CA LYS A 26 -15.51 -4.70 0.83
C LYS A 26 -14.00 -4.88 0.67
N VAL A 27 -13.49 -4.81 -0.55
CA VAL A 27 -12.06 -5.00 -0.83
C VAL A 27 -11.22 -3.91 -0.17
N THR A 28 -10.12 -4.31 0.46
CA THR A 28 -9.18 -3.38 1.08
C THR A 28 -8.39 -2.62 0.02
N LEU A 29 -7.88 -1.43 0.36
CA LEU A 29 -7.06 -0.61 -0.52
C LEU A 29 -5.85 -1.40 -1.08
N MET A 30 -5.18 -2.16 -0.21
CA MET A 30 -4.03 -3.00 -0.55
C MET A 30 -4.40 -4.05 -1.63
N LEU A 31 -5.56 -4.69 -1.49
CA LEU A 31 -6.05 -5.69 -2.45
C LEU A 31 -6.48 -5.04 -3.78
N LYS A 32 -7.17 -3.90 -3.72
CA LYS A 32 -7.64 -3.19 -4.93
C LYS A 32 -6.48 -2.67 -5.77
N LEU A 33 -5.45 -2.10 -5.15
CA LEU A 33 -4.23 -1.67 -5.83
C LEU A 33 -3.52 -2.85 -6.53
N ARG A 34 -3.51 -4.03 -5.89
CA ARG A 34 -2.91 -5.23 -6.48
C ARG A 34 -3.70 -5.75 -7.68
N GLN A 35 -5.03 -5.77 -7.58
CA GLN A 35 -5.90 -6.13 -8.70
C GLN A 35 -5.73 -5.19 -9.89
N LEU A 36 -5.63 -3.88 -9.64
CA LEU A 36 -5.34 -2.86 -10.67
C LEU A 36 -3.97 -3.08 -11.32
N LEU A 37 -2.94 -3.42 -10.54
CA LEU A 37 -1.62 -3.71 -11.06
C LEU A 37 -1.62 -4.94 -11.98
N TRP A 38 -2.32 -6.01 -11.59
CA TRP A 38 -2.45 -7.21 -12.42
C TRP A 38 -3.24 -6.94 -13.69
N ALA A 39 -4.35 -6.21 -13.59
CA ALA A 39 -5.13 -5.81 -14.76
C ALA A 39 -4.29 -4.94 -15.74
N ALA A 40 -3.47 -4.04 -15.20
CA ALA A 40 -2.56 -3.22 -16.00
C ALA A 40 -1.46 -4.06 -16.68
N GLN A 41 -0.88 -5.05 -15.98
CA GLN A 41 0.07 -6.00 -16.58
C GLN A 41 -0.55 -6.78 -17.74
N THR A 42 -1.76 -7.33 -17.56
CA THR A 42 -2.45 -8.08 -18.61
C THR A 42 -2.76 -7.18 -19.81
N ALA A 43 -3.23 -5.95 -19.58
CA ALA A 43 -3.49 -5.00 -20.64
C ALA A 43 -2.20 -4.61 -21.40
N LEU A 44 -1.07 -4.45 -20.70
CA LEU A 44 0.22 -4.18 -21.31
C LEU A 44 0.72 -5.36 -22.16
N GLN A 45 0.53 -6.61 -21.71
CA GLN A 45 0.85 -7.80 -22.50
C GLN A 45 0.02 -7.87 -23.78
N GLN A 46 -1.29 -7.65 -23.70
CA GLN A 46 -2.19 -7.66 -24.86
C GLN A 46 -1.82 -6.58 -25.89
N ILE A 47 -1.48 -5.36 -25.45
CA ILE A 47 -1.04 -4.27 -26.34
C ILE A 47 0.26 -4.64 -27.08
N ASN A 48 1.16 -5.37 -26.41
CA ASN A 48 2.44 -5.80 -26.98
C ASN A 48 2.24 -6.92 -28.02
N GLU A 49 1.23 -7.77 -27.85
CA GLU A 49 0.83 -8.80 -28.81
C GLU A 49 0.11 -8.22 -30.05
N GLU A 50 -0.65 -7.14 -29.88
CA GLU A 50 -1.39 -6.47 -30.99
C GLU A 50 -0.55 -5.46 -31.79
N GLY A 51 0.75 -5.28 -31.48
CA GLY A 51 1.65 -4.39 -32.25
C GLY A 51 1.32 -2.90 -32.16
N LEU A 52 0.45 -2.48 -31.23
CA LEU A 52 0.02 -1.09 -31.03
C LEU A 52 1.07 -0.31 -30.21
N MET A 53 2.24 -0.06 -30.80
CA MET A 53 3.42 0.60 -30.21
C MET A 53 3.22 2.09 -29.83
N ASN A 54 2.05 2.69 -30.08
CA ASN A 54 1.83 4.14 -29.98
C ASN A 54 1.02 4.61 -28.77
N LYS A 55 0.65 3.74 -27.83
CA LYS A 55 0.07 4.17 -26.54
C LYS A 55 1.18 4.51 -25.54
N PRO A 56 1.01 5.52 -24.67
CA PRO A 56 2.02 5.87 -23.68
C PRO A 56 2.34 4.63 -22.83
N ARG A 57 3.56 4.11 -23.00
CA ARG A 57 4.07 2.96 -22.26
C ARG A 57 4.29 3.41 -20.82
N VAL A 58 3.24 3.34 -20.01
CA VAL A 58 3.44 3.33 -18.57
C VAL A 58 4.11 1.98 -18.27
N THR A 59 5.42 2.01 -18.05
CA THR A 59 6.18 0.81 -17.74
C THR A 59 5.57 0.15 -16.51
N GLU A 60 5.51 -1.18 -16.50
CA GLU A 60 5.04 -1.98 -15.36
C GLU A 60 5.69 -1.54 -14.03
N GLU A 61 6.96 -1.14 -14.08
CA GLU A 61 7.71 -0.57 -12.97
C GLU A 61 7.12 0.73 -12.42
N ALA A 62 6.63 1.62 -13.29
CA ALA A 62 5.99 2.86 -12.87
C ALA A 62 4.67 2.61 -12.15
N PHE A 63 3.89 1.61 -12.58
CA PHE A 63 2.67 1.19 -11.87
C PHE A 63 2.97 0.55 -10.52
N LYS A 64 4.00 -0.30 -10.44
CA LYS A 64 4.46 -0.87 -9.16
C LYS A 64 4.91 0.24 -8.21
N ALA A 65 5.71 1.18 -8.69
CA ALA A 65 6.18 2.32 -7.91
C ALA A 65 5.01 3.20 -7.42
N ALA A 66 4.05 3.50 -8.29
CA ALA A 66 2.85 4.26 -7.92
C ALA A 66 2.02 3.54 -6.86
N ALA A 67 1.81 2.23 -6.97
CA ALA A 67 1.08 1.45 -5.97
C ALA A 67 1.77 1.46 -4.59
N VAL A 68 3.10 1.31 -4.57
CA VAL A 68 3.89 1.40 -3.32
C VAL A 68 3.75 2.81 -2.71
N LEU A 69 3.86 3.85 -3.53
CA LEU A 69 3.77 5.23 -3.09
C LEU A 69 2.38 5.53 -2.50
N VAL A 70 1.30 5.14 -3.18
CA VAL A 70 -0.08 5.25 -2.67
C VAL A 70 -0.29 4.48 -1.38
N SER A 71 0.29 3.28 -1.24
CA SER A 71 0.19 2.49 0.01
C SER A 71 0.93 3.12 1.20
N THR A 72 1.97 3.90 0.93
CA THR A 72 2.85 4.50 1.95
C THR A 72 2.37 5.87 2.43
N ILE A 73 1.68 6.64 1.58
CA ILE A 73 1.17 7.99 1.90
C ILE A 73 0.40 8.02 3.25
N PRO A 74 -0.56 7.11 3.52
CA PRO A 74 -1.35 7.19 4.74
C PRO A 74 -0.53 6.93 6.00
N ILE A 75 0.49 6.07 5.92
CA ILE A 75 1.41 5.82 7.02
C ILE A 75 2.23 7.09 7.32
N ILE A 76 2.71 7.77 6.28
CA ILE A 76 3.44 9.04 6.42
C ILE A 76 2.55 10.13 7.04
N LEU A 77 1.28 10.20 6.68
CA LEU A 77 0.33 11.16 7.25
C LEU A 77 0.03 10.91 8.74
N VAL A 78 -0.01 9.63 9.15
CA VAL A 78 -0.24 9.26 10.55
C VAL A 78 1.03 9.40 11.40
N TYR A 79 2.21 9.29 10.78
CA TYR A 79 3.51 9.43 11.44
C TYR A 79 3.69 10.69 12.31
N PRO A 80 3.37 11.93 11.88
CA PRO A 80 3.52 13.13 12.72
C PRO A 80 2.64 13.09 13.98
N PHE A 81 1.45 12.50 13.89
CA PHE A 81 0.57 12.34 15.05
C PHE A 81 1.17 11.36 16.05
N LEU A 82 1.67 10.23 15.57
CA LEU A 82 2.34 9.23 16.40
C LEU A 82 3.61 9.82 17.04
N GLN A 83 4.44 10.52 16.26
CA GLN A 83 5.67 11.15 16.73
C GLN A 83 5.41 12.06 17.95
N LYS A 84 4.32 12.84 17.96
CA LYS A 84 3.98 13.71 19.11
C LYS A 84 3.78 12.94 20.43
N TYR A 85 3.19 11.75 20.38
CA TYR A 85 2.95 10.93 21.59
C TYR A 85 4.17 10.08 21.97
N PHE A 86 4.89 9.56 20.98
CA PHE A 86 6.09 8.77 21.22
C PHE A 86 7.29 9.63 21.66
N VAL A 87 7.48 10.85 21.16
CA VAL A 87 8.58 11.74 21.59
C VAL A 87 8.43 12.15 23.06
N LYS A 88 7.20 12.38 23.53
CA LYS A 88 6.94 12.63 24.96
C LYS A 88 7.20 11.39 25.82
N GLY A 89 6.77 10.20 25.37
CA GLY A 89 6.97 8.95 26.10
C GLY A 89 8.44 8.49 26.15
N VAL A 90 9.19 8.66 25.07
CA VAL A 90 10.62 8.30 24.98
C VAL A 90 11.48 9.25 25.83
N MET A 91 11.20 10.56 25.85
CA MET A 91 11.94 11.48 26.73
C MET A 91 11.76 11.15 28.22
N VAL A 92 10.57 10.71 28.63
CA VAL A 92 10.32 10.29 30.04
C VAL A 92 11.05 8.97 30.37
N GLY A 93 11.19 8.06 29.40
CA GLY A 93 11.99 6.84 29.56
C GLY A 93 13.51 7.10 29.58
N ALA A 94 13.98 8.07 28.80
CA ALA A 94 15.40 8.44 28.71
C ALA A 94 15.93 9.23 29.93
N LEU A 95 15.04 9.91 30.67
CA LEU A 95 15.38 10.60 31.92
C LEU A 95 15.42 9.67 33.15
N LYS A 96 14.90 8.44 33.00
CA LYS A 96 14.85 7.43 34.06
C LYS A 96 15.87 6.30 33.86
N GLY A 97 16.62 6.33 32.76
CA GLY A 97 17.78 5.49 32.47
C GLY A 97 19.07 6.22 32.75
#